data_AF-A0A1M6KGH2-F1
#
_entry.id   AF-A0A1M6KGH2-F1
#
_cell.length_a   1.000
_cell.length_b   1.000
_cell.length_c   1.000
_cell.angle_alpha   90.00
_cell.angle_beta   90.00
_cell.angle_gamma   90.00
#
_symmetry.space_group_name_H-M   'P 1'
#
loop_
_entity.id
_entity.type
_entity.pdbx_description
1 polymer ?
#
loop_
_entity_poly.entity_id
_entity_poly.type
_entity_poly.pdbx_seq_one_letter_code
_entity_poly.pdbx_strand_id
1 'polypeptide(L)'
;MDSTSRIFLISGIITVLLGIFLIFKSREKTTSELEEILISISSLENKVELALKKIEEINTSIKEIKFSSNEKLPTHLINEQMSSKNKIFLKHKEVYTLYQQGLSAKDIAMKLNRGLGEIETIIGLFNFEGDYNG
;
A
#
# COMPACT_ATOMS: atom_id res chain seq x y z
N MET A 1 -34.57 64.40 20.25
CA MET A 1 -33.87 63.31 19.56
C MET A 1 -33.93 63.60 18.08
N ASP A 2 -32.83 64.09 17.56
CA ASP A 2 -32.75 64.76 16.26
C ASP A 2 -32.85 63.74 15.11
N SER A 3 -33.28 64.21 13.95
CA SER A 3 -33.49 63.36 12.76
C SER A 3 -32.22 62.59 12.38
N THR A 4 -31.05 63.19 12.57
CA THR A 4 -29.73 62.56 12.39
C THR A 4 -29.52 61.38 13.33
N SER A 5 -29.83 61.52 14.62
CA SER A 5 -29.69 60.43 15.59
C SER A 5 -30.61 59.25 15.26
N ARG A 6 -31.80 59.50 14.71
CA ARG A 6 -32.73 58.44 14.27
C ARG A 6 -32.19 57.68 13.05
N ILE A 7 -31.56 58.38 12.10
CA ILE A 7 -30.95 57.76 10.91
C ILE A 7 -29.78 56.84 11.28
N PHE A 8 -28.91 57.28 12.19
CA PHE A 8 -27.80 56.43 12.66
C PHE A 8 -28.30 55.16 13.38
N LEU A 9 -29.37 55.28 14.16
CA LEU A 9 -29.95 54.14 14.88
C LEU A 9 -30.56 53.13 13.91
N ILE A 10 -31.28 53.58 12.89
CA ILE A 10 -31.84 52.73 11.83
C ILE A 10 -30.72 52.06 11.02
N SER A 11 -29.69 52.82 10.64
CA SER A 11 -28.53 52.29 9.92
C SER A 11 -27.82 51.19 10.71
N GLY A 12 -27.62 51.39 12.02
CA GLY A 12 -26.99 50.38 12.88
C GLY A 12 -27.79 49.08 12.95
N ILE A 13 -29.12 49.17 13.07
CA ILE A 13 -30.00 48.00 13.07
C ILE A 13 -29.88 47.24 11.73
N ILE A 14 -29.88 47.95 10.60
CA ILE A 14 -29.76 47.33 9.27
C ILE A 14 -28.42 46.60 9.13
N THR A 15 -27.31 47.20 9.59
CA THR A 15 -25.98 46.56 9.54
C THR A 15 -25.94 45.26 10.35
N VAL A 16 -26.55 45.24 11.54
CA VAL A 16 -26.62 44.05 12.39
C VAL A 16 -27.46 42.95 11.71
N LEU A 17 -28.61 43.30 11.13
CA LEU A 17 -29.47 42.35 10.43
C LEU A 17 -28.78 41.74 9.20
N LEU A 18 -28.06 42.55 8.42
CA LEU A 18 -27.24 42.06 7.29
C LEU A 18 -26.14 41.10 7.75
N GLY A 19 -25.47 41.40 8.86
CA GLY A 19 -24.46 40.51 9.43
C GLY A 19 -25.03 39.15 9.82
N ILE A 20 -26.17 39.14 10.51
CA ILE A 20 -26.86 37.90 10.89
C ILE A 20 -27.29 37.11 9.64
N PHE A 21 -27.86 37.78 8.63
CA PHE A 21 -28.30 37.14 7.39
C PHE A 21 -27.15 36.45 6.64
N LEU A 22 -25.99 37.10 6.52
CA LEU A 22 -24.82 36.53 5.87
C LEU A 22 -24.28 35.30 6.61
N ILE A 23 -24.29 35.32 7.95
CA ILE A 23 -23.88 34.16 8.78
C ILE A 23 -24.83 32.98 8.56
N PHE A 24 -26.15 33.21 8.54
CA PHE A 24 -27.14 32.16 8.28
C PHE A 24 -26.98 31.56 6.89
N LYS A 25 -26.84 32.40 5.85
CA LYS A 25 -26.64 31.94 4.46
C LYS A 25 -25.36 31.11 4.28
N SER A 26 -24.29 31.45 5.01
CA SER A 26 -23.05 30.68 4.94
C SER A 26 -23.16 29.30 5.58
N ARG A 27 -24.01 29.12 6.60
CA ARG A 27 -24.18 27.82 7.28
C ARG A 27 -24.91 26.80 6.40
N GLU A 28 -25.88 27.23 5.62
CA GLU A 28 -26.68 26.36 4.75
C GLU A 28 -25.83 25.72 3.63
N LYS A 29 -24.83 26.44 3.12
CA LYS A 29 -23.90 25.89 2.13
C LYS A 29 -22.97 24.83 2.73
N THR A 30 -22.45 25.06 3.92
CA THR A 30 -21.57 24.09 4.61
C THR A 30 -22.29 22.80 4.98
N THR A 31 -23.59 22.85 5.33
CA THR A 31 -24.35 21.64 5.65
C THR A 31 -24.57 20.75 4.43
N SER A 32 -24.84 21.34 3.27
CA SER A 32 -25.01 20.59 2.01
C SER A 32 -23.72 19.88 1.57
N GLU A 33 -22.57 20.55 1.67
CA GLU A 33 -21.27 19.95 1.31
C GLU A 33 -20.90 18.80 2.27
N LEU A 34 -21.21 18.95 3.57
CA LEU A 34 -20.98 17.89 4.56
C LEU A 34 -21.86 16.65 4.33
N GLU A 35 -23.13 16.83 3.94
CA GLU A 35 -24.01 15.71 3.60
C GLU A 35 -23.51 14.92 2.37
N GLU A 36 -23.04 15.62 1.33
CA GLU A 36 -22.48 14.98 0.13
C GLU A 36 -21.20 14.19 0.45
N ILE A 37 -20.34 14.74 1.30
CA ILE A 37 -19.15 14.04 1.80
C ILE A 37 -19.54 12.78 2.58
N LEU A 38 -20.55 12.88 3.46
CA LEU A 38 -20.99 11.76 4.29
C LEU A 38 -21.60 10.62 3.48
N ILE A 39 -22.38 10.95 2.45
CA ILE A 39 -22.90 9.97 1.47
C ILE A 39 -21.75 9.28 0.72
N SER A 40 -20.74 10.06 0.31
CA SER A 40 -19.58 9.54 -0.41
C SER A 40 -18.74 8.59 0.45
N ILE A 41 -18.54 8.93 1.73
CA ILE A 41 -17.86 8.07 2.71
C ILE A 41 -18.63 6.75 2.89
N SER A 42 -19.94 6.81 3.11
CA SER A 42 -20.76 5.60 3.29
C SER A 42 -20.73 4.70 2.04
N SER A 43 -20.76 5.29 0.84
CA SER A 43 -20.61 4.53 -0.41
C SER A 43 -19.24 3.84 -0.49
N LEU A 44 -18.18 4.51 -0.05
CA LEU A 44 -16.83 3.97 -0.04
C LEU A 44 -16.68 2.83 0.97
N GLU A 45 -17.21 3.00 2.18
CA GLU A 45 -17.20 1.96 3.23
C GLU A 45 -17.87 0.67 2.74
N ASN A 46 -19.03 0.79 2.08
CA ASN A 46 -19.73 -0.37 1.51
C ASN A 46 -18.90 -1.05 0.39
N LYS A 47 -18.23 -0.26 -0.47
CA LYS A 47 -17.34 -0.83 -1.52
C LYS A 47 -16.16 -1.57 -0.90
N VAL A 48 -15.59 -1.07 0.19
CA VAL A 48 -14.50 -1.73 0.91
C VAL A 48 -14.99 -3.03 1.55
N GLU A 49 -16.15 -3.02 2.20
CA GLU A 49 -16.76 -4.22 2.78
C GLU A 49 -17.03 -5.30 1.72
N LEU A 50 -17.56 -4.90 0.56
CA LEU A 50 -17.78 -5.82 -0.57
C LEU A 50 -16.46 -6.40 -1.09
N ALA A 51 -15.41 -5.59 -1.18
CA ALA A 51 -14.09 -6.05 -1.62
C ALA A 51 -13.49 -7.05 -0.62
N LEU A 52 -13.61 -6.78 0.69
CA LEU A 52 -13.16 -7.70 1.74
C LEU A 52 -13.89 -9.04 1.66
N LYS A 53 -15.21 -9.02 1.50
CA LYS A 53 -16.01 -10.25 1.34
C LYS A 53 -15.57 -11.07 0.12
N LYS A 54 -15.28 -10.42 -1.01
CA LYS A 54 -14.76 -11.11 -2.21
C LYS A 54 -13.38 -11.71 -1.98
N ILE A 55 -12.50 -11.01 -1.25
CA ILE A 55 -11.18 -11.54 -0.90
C ILE A 55 -11.32 -12.76 0.01
N GLU A 56 -12.24 -12.73 0.97
CA GLU A 56 -12.51 -13.87 1.85
C GLU A 56 -13.05 -15.07 1.07
N GLU A 57 -14.00 -14.86 0.16
CA GLU A 57 -14.55 -15.90 -0.73
C GLU A 57 -13.46 -16.54 -1.61
N ILE A 58 -12.58 -15.72 -2.19
CA ILE A 58 -11.44 -16.22 -2.97
C ILE A 58 -10.50 -17.04 -2.08
N ASN A 59 -10.22 -16.58 -0.85
CA ASN A 59 -9.37 -17.31 0.08
C ASN A 59 -9.98 -18.65 0.50
N THR A 60 -11.30 -18.72 0.69
CA THR A 60 -12.00 -19.99 0.96
C THR A 60 -11.92 -20.93 -0.24
N SER A 61 -12.17 -20.44 -1.45
CA SER A 61 -12.07 -21.25 -2.67
C SER A 61 -10.64 -21.75 -2.92
N ILE A 62 -9.61 -20.94 -2.65
CA ILE A 62 -8.21 -21.38 -2.73
C ILE A 62 -7.91 -22.47 -1.69
N LYS A 63 -8.45 -22.37 -0.47
CA LYS A 63 -8.30 -23.42 0.54
C LYS A 63 -8.99 -24.70 0.08
N GLU A 64 -10.21 -24.63 -0.42
CA GLU A 64 -10.96 -25.79 -0.91
C GLU A 64 -10.26 -26.48 -2.10
N ILE A 65 -9.70 -25.70 -3.04
CA ILE A 65 -8.88 -26.24 -4.14
C ILE A 65 -7.63 -26.95 -3.59
N LYS A 66 -6.96 -26.39 -2.58
CA LYS A 66 -5.83 -27.03 -1.90
C LYS A 66 -6.22 -28.28 -1.10
N PHE A 67 -7.48 -28.45 -0.70
CA PHE A 67 -7.95 -29.65 0.00
C PHE A 67 -8.38 -30.76 -0.98
N SER A 68 -8.96 -30.41 -2.13
CA SER A 68 -9.36 -31.38 -3.17
C SER A 68 -8.21 -31.90 -4.05
N SER A 69 -7.04 -31.27 -4.05
CA SER A 69 -5.87 -31.73 -4.83
C SER A 69 -4.91 -32.64 -4.05
N ASN A 70 -5.26 -33.08 -2.85
CA ASN A 70 -4.37 -33.87 -1.99
C ASN A 70 -4.70 -35.36 -2.02
N GLU A 71 -4.77 -35.94 -3.22
CA GLU A 71 -4.60 -37.39 -3.38
C GLU A 71 -3.34 -37.64 -4.21
N LYS A 72 -2.27 -38.00 -3.46
CA LYS A 72 -0.94 -38.49 -3.87
C LYS A 72 -0.01 -37.49 -4.57
N LEU A 73 0.81 -36.82 -3.77
CA LEU A 73 2.20 -36.53 -4.13
C LEU A 73 3.12 -37.04 -2.99
N PRO A 74 4.21 -37.77 -3.28
CA PRO A 74 4.87 -38.62 -2.30
C PRO A 74 5.61 -37.84 -1.22
N THR A 75 5.71 -38.49 -0.07
CA THR A 75 6.28 -38.15 1.24
C THR A 75 7.78 -37.79 1.24
N HIS A 76 8.30 -37.07 0.23
CA HIS A 76 9.73 -36.73 0.14
C HIS A 76 10.06 -35.23 0.29
N LEU A 77 9.09 -34.33 0.45
CA LEU A 77 9.38 -32.88 0.58
C LEU A 77 9.01 -32.30 1.94
N ILE A 78 9.28 -33.07 3.00
CA ILE A 78 9.49 -32.51 4.34
C ILE A 78 10.82 -31.75 4.29
N ASN A 79 10.80 -30.45 3.94
CA ASN A 79 11.81 -29.45 4.32
C ASN A 79 11.43 -28.05 3.79
N GLU A 80 10.26 -27.54 4.16
CA GLU A 80 9.96 -26.11 4.05
C GLU A 80 10.28 -25.40 5.38
N GLN A 81 11.56 -25.11 5.59
CA GLN A 81 11.98 -23.96 6.41
C GLN A 81 13.38 -23.45 6.02
N MET A 82 13.68 -23.42 4.72
CA MET A 82 14.83 -22.66 4.23
C MET A 82 14.42 -21.23 3.91
N SER A 83 15.00 -20.27 4.66
CA SER A 83 15.00 -18.84 4.35
C SER A 83 15.22 -18.59 2.84
N SER A 84 14.60 -17.54 2.28
CA SER A 84 14.80 -17.10 0.88
C SER A 84 16.28 -17.10 0.48
N LYS A 85 17.15 -16.67 1.40
CA LYS A 85 18.62 -16.69 1.27
C LYS A 85 19.17 -18.08 0.98
N ASN A 86 18.68 -19.11 1.67
CA ASN A 86 19.13 -20.48 1.47
C ASN A 86 18.67 -21.06 0.12
N LYS A 87 17.48 -20.66 -0.36
CA LYS A 87 17.00 -21.07 -1.70
C LYS A 87 17.84 -20.42 -2.82
N ILE A 88 18.14 -19.12 -2.70
CA ILE A 88 18.99 -18.39 -3.67
C ILE A 88 20.44 -18.89 -3.60
N PHE A 89 20.97 -19.10 -2.39
CA PHE A 89 22.30 -19.68 -2.18
C PHE A 89 22.40 -21.07 -2.80
N LEU A 90 21.43 -21.96 -2.59
CA LEU A 90 21.46 -23.29 -3.23
C LEU A 90 21.45 -23.18 -4.76
N LYS A 91 20.63 -22.30 -5.32
CA LYS A 91 20.49 -22.13 -6.77
C LYS A 91 21.72 -21.51 -7.43
N HIS A 92 22.44 -20.65 -6.72
CA HIS A 92 23.57 -19.88 -7.26
C HIS A 92 24.84 -19.99 -6.40
N LYS A 93 25.03 -21.13 -5.73
CA LYS A 93 26.15 -21.41 -4.81
C LYS A 93 27.51 -21.16 -5.43
N GLU A 94 27.65 -21.55 -6.69
CA GLU A 94 28.90 -21.41 -7.43
C GLU A 94 29.28 -19.95 -7.66
N VAL A 95 28.31 -19.11 -8.04
CA VAL A 95 28.51 -17.65 -8.19
C VAL A 95 28.94 -17.05 -6.86
N TYR A 96 28.23 -17.37 -5.78
CA TYR A 96 28.55 -16.86 -4.45
C TYR A 96 29.93 -17.29 -3.98
N THR A 97 30.30 -18.56 -4.21
CA THR A 97 31.61 -19.09 -3.80
C THR A 97 32.74 -18.39 -4.54
N LEU A 98 32.61 -18.20 -5.86
CA LEU A 98 33.62 -17.52 -6.67
C LEU A 98 33.73 -16.04 -6.31
N TYR A 99 32.60 -15.39 -6.02
CA TYR A 99 32.59 -14.00 -5.55
C TYR A 99 33.30 -13.86 -4.19
N GLN A 100 33.05 -14.78 -3.25
CA GLN A 100 33.74 -14.83 -1.96
C GLN A 100 35.24 -15.19 -2.06
N GLN A 101 35.66 -15.81 -3.16
CA GLN A 101 37.07 -16.02 -3.50
C GLN A 101 37.73 -14.76 -4.10
N GLY A 102 36.99 -13.66 -4.25
CA GLY A 102 37.50 -12.38 -4.72
C GLY A 102 37.52 -12.23 -6.25
N LEU A 103 36.84 -13.13 -6.99
CA LEU A 103 36.73 -12.98 -8.45
C LEU A 103 35.76 -11.85 -8.79
N SER A 104 36.08 -11.09 -9.84
CA SER A 104 35.18 -10.07 -10.34
C SER A 104 33.95 -10.69 -11.03
N ALA A 105 32.83 -9.97 -11.09
CA ALA A 105 31.63 -10.42 -11.79
C ALA A 105 31.91 -10.81 -13.25
N LYS A 106 32.85 -10.11 -13.90
CA LYS A 106 33.31 -10.39 -15.27
C LYS A 106 34.05 -11.72 -15.37
N ASP A 107 34.94 -12.01 -14.43
CA ASP A 107 35.68 -13.27 -14.41
C ASP A 107 34.76 -14.45 -14.13
N ILE A 108 33.78 -14.26 -13.23
CA ILE A 108 32.76 -15.26 -12.92
C ILE A 108 31.87 -15.51 -14.14
N ALA A 109 31.41 -14.45 -14.81
CA ALA A 109 30.60 -14.56 -16.03
C ALA A 109 31.32 -15.35 -17.13
N MET A 110 32.61 -15.08 -17.33
CA MET A 110 33.44 -15.80 -18.29
C MET A 110 33.66 -17.26 -17.87
N LYS A 111 33.98 -17.50 -16.59
CA LYS A 111 34.24 -18.84 -16.05
C LYS A 111 33.01 -19.75 -16.08
N LEU A 112 31.82 -19.18 -15.87
CA LEU A 112 30.55 -19.91 -15.87
C LEU A 112 29.82 -19.85 -17.22
N ASN A 113 30.38 -19.17 -18.22
CA ASN A 113 29.75 -18.91 -19.52
C ASN A 113 28.32 -18.35 -19.38
N ARG A 114 28.16 -17.32 -18.53
CA ARG A 114 26.89 -16.66 -18.22
C ARG A 114 26.94 -15.18 -18.54
N GLY A 115 25.78 -14.52 -18.61
CA GLY A 115 25.71 -13.09 -18.86
C GLY A 115 26.27 -12.27 -17.69
N LEU A 116 27.02 -11.21 -17.97
CA LEU A 116 27.57 -10.33 -16.93
C LEU A 116 26.47 -9.76 -16.02
N GLY A 117 25.39 -9.23 -16.61
CA GLY A 117 24.28 -8.66 -15.84
C GLY A 117 23.53 -9.69 -14.97
N GLU A 118 23.51 -10.97 -15.40
CA GLU A 118 22.95 -12.06 -14.60
C GLU A 118 23.79 -12.30 -13.34
N ILE A 119 25.11 -12.32 -13.48
CA ILE A 119 26.04 -12.48 -12.36
C ILE A 119 25.98 -11.28 -11.40
N GLU A 120 25.95 -10.05 -11.92
CA GLU A 120 25.82 -8.83 -11.10
C GLU A 120 24.52 -8.82 -10.30
N THR A 121 23.41 -9.22 -10.92
CA THR A 121 22.12 -9.34 -10.24
C THR A 121 22.19 -10.34 -9.09
N ILE A 122 22.78 -11.51 -9.35
CA ILE A 122 22.93 -12.57 -8.33
C ILE A 122 23.79 -12.08 -7.15
N ILE A 123 24.91 -11.42 -7.43
CA ILE A 123 25.78 -10.84 -6.39
C ILE A 123 25.02 -9.77 -5.60
N GLY A 124 24.27 -8.90 -6.28
CA GLY A 124 23.44 -7.88 -5.64
C GLY A 124 22.40 -8.47 -4.68
N LEU A 125 21.75 -9.56 -5.06
CA LEU A 125 20.80 -10.27 -4.20
C LEU A 125 21.45 -10.81 -2.90
N PHE A 126 22.71 -11.25 -2.97
CA PHE A 126 23.44 -11.69 -1.78
C PHE A 126 23.84 -10.54 -0.86
N ASN A 127 24.14 -9.37 -1.42
CA ASN A 127 24.58 -8.20 -0.65
C ASN A 127 23.40 -7.42 -0.03
N PHE A 128 22.23 -7.37 -0.68
CA PHE A 128 21.08 -6.55 -0.24
C PHE A 128 20.38 -7.10 1.01
N GLU A 129 20.38 -8.43 1.24
CA GLU A 129 19.76 -9.03 2.43
C GLU A 129 20.68 -9.02 3.67
N GLY A 130 21.88 -8.43 3.59
CA GLY A 130 22.85 -8.33 4.69
C GLY A 130 22.73 -7.08 5.58
N ASP A 131 21.99 -6.05 5.15
CA ASP A 131 22.09 -4.69 5.69
C ASP A 131 20.96 -4.30 6.67
N TYR A 132 20.11 -5.25 7.09
CA TYR A 132 19.01 -5.01 8.04
C TYR A 132 19.33 -5.36 9.50
N ASN A 133 20.61 -5.59 9.84
CA ASN A 133 21.06 -5.92 11.21
C ASN A 133 22.18 -4.98 11.72
N GLY A 134 22.25 -3.75 11.22
CA GLY A 134 23.15 -2.69 11.73
C GLY A 134 22.46 -1.83 12.77
#